data_AF-A0A7X7JR94-F1
#
_entry.id   AF-A0A7X7JR94-F1
#
_cell.length_a   1.000
_cell.length_b   1.000
_cell.length_c   1.000
_cell.angle_alpha   90.00
_cell.angle_beta   90.00
_cell.angle_gamma   90.00
#
_symmetry.space_group_name_H-M   'P 1'
#
loop_
_entity.id
_entity.type
_entity.pdbx_description
1 polymer ?
#
loop_
_entity_poly.entity_id
_entity_poly.type
_entity_poly.pdbx_seq_one_letter_code
_entity_poly.pdbx_strand_id
1 'polypeptide(L)' 'MAHDEGTLGWRLMALSYKVRDALRPRGPYLEEAGVSEGMSALDFGCGPGSYVVPAAQMVTENGRIYALDIRQTALTMV' A
#
# COMPACT_ATOMS: atom_id res chain seq x y z
N MET A 1 3.91 20.83 10.25
CA MET A 1 4.85 21.20 9.17
C MET A 1 4.55 20.30 7.99
N ALA A 2 3.60 20.70 7.12
CA ALA A 2 3.29 19.94 5.92
C ALA A 2 4.27 20.41 4.84
N HIS A 3 5.27 19.59 4.55
CA HIS A 3 6.06 19.78 3.34
C HIS A 3 5.13 19.48 2.16
N ASP A 4 4.73 20.53 1.44
CA ASP A 4 4.05 20.43 0.16
C ASP A 4 5.08 19.93 -0.87
N GLU A 5 5.40 18.63 -0.81
CA GLU A 5 6.07 17.95 -1.91
C GLU A 5 5.16 18.06 -3.12
N GLY A 6 5.56 18.88 -4.10
CA GLY A 6 4.71 19.27 -5.22
C GLY A 6 3.95 18.08 -5.82
N THR A 7 2.65 18.26 -6.01
CA THR A 7 1.69 17.20 -6.41
C THR A 7 2.19 16.36 -7.61
N LEU A 8 2.98 16.95 -8.50
CA LEU A 8 3.59 16.26 -9.63
C LEU A 8 4.67 15.24 -9.22
N GLY A 9 5.58 15.62 -8.32
CA GLY A 9 6.65 14.74 -7.83
C GLY A 9 6.09 13.52 -7.12
N TRP A 10 5.10 13.73 -6.25
CA TRP A 10 4.38 12.62 -5.60
C TRP A 10 3.68 11.71 -6.61
N ARG A 11 2.97 12.26 -7.61
CA ARG A 11 2.31 11.47 -8.65
C ARG A 11 3.30 10.66 -9.50
N LEU A 12 4.44 11.24 -9.84
CA LEU A 12 5.51 10.54 -10.55
C LEU A 12 6.09 9.40 -9.70
N MET A 13 6.30 9.63 -8.41
CA MET A 13 6.72 8.59 -7.47
C MET A 13 5.66 7.47 -7.41
N ALA A 14 4.38 7.80 -7.22
CA ALA A 14 3.30 6.82 -7.20
C ALA A 14 3.21 6.00 -8.49
N LEU A 15 3.37 6.63 -9.65
CA LEU A 15 3.46 5.94 -10.94
C LEU A 15 4.66 4.99 -11.00
N SER A 16 5.84 5.45 -10.54
CA SER A 16 7.04 4.61 -10.49
C SER A 16 6.85 3.38 -9.60
N TYR A 17 6.12 3.51 -8.50
CA TYR A 17 5.81 2.40 -7.60
C TYR A 17 4.85 1.42 -8.27
N LYS A 18 3.81 1.89 -8.97
CA LYS A 18 2.94 1.01 -9.77
C LYS A 18 3.72 0.21 -10.81
N VAL A 19 4.65 0.85 -11.52
CA VAL A 19 5.53 0.15 -12.48
C VAL A 19 6.44 -0.86 -11.77
N ARG A 20 7.08 -0.46 -10.67
CA ARG A 20 7.93 -1.34 -9.83
C ARG A 20 7.15 -2.56 -9.36
N ASP A 21 5.91 -2.38 -8.91
CA ASP A 21 5.09 -3.42 -8.30
C ASP A 21 4.51 -4.37 -9.37
N ALA A 22 4.27 -3.88 -10.58
CA ALA A 22 3.95 -4.73 -11.73
C ALA A 22 5.16 -5.60 -12.16
N LEU A 23 6.38 -5.05 -12.15
CA LEU A 23 7.59 -5.79 -12.50
C LEU A 23 8.07 -6.73 -11.40
N ARG A 24 7.74 -6.42 -10.15
CA ARG A 24 8.15 -7.16 -8.96
C ARG A 24 6.95 -7.19 -8.00
N PRO A 25 6.11 -8.23 -8.06
CA PRO A 25 4.94 -8.34 -7.20
C PRO A 25 5.30 -8.26 -5.72
N ARG A 26 4.40 -7.66 -4.93
CA ARG A 26 4.62 -7.44 -3.49
C ARG A 26 4.20 -8.62 -2.60
N GLY A 27 3.45 -9.56 -3.15
CA GLY A 27 2.93 -10.73 -2.43
C GLY A 27 3.99 -11.53 -1.66
N PRO A 28 5.14 -11.91 -2.25
CA PRO A 28 6.14 -12.73 -1.54
C PRO A 28 6.65 -12.10 -0.23
N TYR A 29 6.74 -10.78 -0.16
CA TYR A 29 7.14 -10.09 1.08
C TYR A 29 6.05 -10.13 2.15
N LEU A 30 4.78 -10.15 1.75
CA LEU A 30 3.64 -10.30 2.67
C LEU A 30 3.53 -11.73 3.19
N GLU A 31 3.80 -12.72 2.33
CA GLU A 31 3.92 -14.13 2.74
C GLU A 31 5.07 -14.32 3.74
N GLU A 32 6.25 -13.75 3.45
CA GLU A 32 7.39 -13.77 4.37
C GLU A 32 7.08 -13.06 5.71
N ALA A 33 6.30 -11.98 5.66
CA ALA A 33 5.82 -11.28 6.86
C ALA A 33 4.71 -12.04 7.61
N GLY A 34 4.23 -13.18 7.09
CA GLY A 34 3.24 -14.03 7.73
C GLY A 34 1.78 -13.57 7.54
N VAL A 35 1.48 -12.74 6.54
CA VAL A 35 0.11 -12.36 6.21
C VAL A 35 -0.66 -13.58 5.71
N SER A 36 -1.77 -13.90 6.35
CA SER A 36 -2.60 -15.05 6.01
C SER A 36 -4.09 -14.72 5.99
N GLU A 37 -4.89 -15.66 5.48
CA GLU A 37 -6.34 -15.60 5.48
C GLU A 37 -6.90 -15.23 6.87
N GLY A 38 -7.95 -14.40 6.90
CA GLY A 38 -8.66 -13.99 8.11
C GLY A 38 -7.93 -12.97 9.00
N MET A 39 -6.69 -12.61 8.68
CA MET A 39 -5.94 -11.63 9.47
C MET A 39 -6.52 -10.22 9.35
N SER A 40 -6.43 -9.47 10.45
CA SER A 40 -6.58 -8.02 10.46
C SER A 40 -5.21 -7.38 10.60
N ALA A 41 -4.81 -6.56 9.62
CA ALA A 41 -3.48 -5.93 9.59
C ALA A 41 -3.57 -4.44 9.23
N LEU A 42 -2.55 -3.69 9.65
CA LEU A 42 -2.40 -2.25 9.40
C LEU A 42 -1.16 -2.01 8.52
N ASP A 43 -1.38 -1.43 7.35
CA ASP A 43 -0.30 -0.89 6.50
C ASP A 43 0.01 0.54 6.98
N PHE A 44 1.02 0.65 7.85
CA PHE A 44 1.42 1.90 8.49
C PHE A 44 2.38 2.70 7.59
N GLY A 45 1.91 3.82 7.06
CA GLY A 45 2.60 4.56 6.01
C GLY A 45 2.37 3.96 4.62
N CYS A 46 1.12 3.66 4.29
CA CYS A 46 0.74 2.88 3.11
C CYS A 46 1.14 3.53 1.77
N GLY A 47 1.41 4.85 1.75
CA GLY A 47 1.73 5.59 0.54
C GLY A 47 0.67 5.37 -0.56
N PRO A 48 1.07 5.16 -1.82
CA PRO A 48 0.11 4.95 -2.92
C PRO A 48 -0.49 3.52 -2.96
N GLY A 49 -0.34 2.71 -1.90
CA GLY A 49 -1.06 1.43 -1.76
C GLY A 49 -0.35 0.18 -2.28
N SER A 50 0.99 0.18 -2.40
CA SER A 50 1.77 -0.95 -2.94
C SER A 50 1.48 -2.30 -2.28
N TYR A 51 1.27 -2.30 -0.96
CA TYR A 51 1.02 -3.52 -0.18
C TYR A 51 -0.46 -3.71 0.18
N VAL A 52 -1.27 -2.64 0.14
CA VAL A 52 -2.68 -2.68 0.57
C VAL A 52 -3.50 -3.69 -0.24
N VAL A 53 -3.48 -3.59 -1.58
CA VAL A 53 -4.30 -4.46 -2.45
C VAL A 53 -3.83 -5.92 -2.37
N PRO A 54 -2.53 -6.25 -2.49
CA PRO A 54 -2.06 -7.62 -2.35
C PRO A 54 -2.38 -8.21 -0.96
N ALA A 55 -2.24 -7.43 0.12
CA ALA A 55 -2.59 -7.89 1.45
C ALA A 55 -4.11 -8.14 1.57
N ALA A 56 -4.95 -7.27 0.99
CA ALA A 56 -6.40 -7.44 0.99
C ALA A 56 -6.82 -8.72 0.24
N GLN A 57 -6.12 -9.05 -0.85
CA GLN A 57 -6.34 -10.30 -1.58
C GLN A 57 -5.94 -11.53 -0.76
N MET A 58 -4.85 -11.44 0.02
CA MET A 58 -4.37 -12.55 0.85
C MET A 58 -5.26 -12.83 2.06
N VAL A 59 -5.78 -11.79 2.72
CA VAL A 59 -6.60 -11.98 3.93
C VAL A 59 -8.04 -12.41 3.63
N THR A 60 -8.47 -12.31 2.36
CA THR A 60 -9.81 -12.67 1.85
C THR A 60 -10.97 -11.94 2.56
N GLU A 61 -12.21 -12.38 2.32
CA GLU A 61 -13.44 -11.78 2.88
C GLU A 61 -13.53 -11.84 4.41
N ASN A 62 -12.82 -12.78 5.06
CA ASN A 62 -12.81 -12.93 6.51
C ASN A 62 -11.77 -12.04 7.21
N GLY A 63 -10.87 -11.42 6.44
CA GLY A 63 -9.82 -10.55 6.95
C GLY A 63 -10.10 -9.06 6.73
N ARG A 64 -9.16 -8.21 7.16
CA ARG A 64 -9.28 -6.76 6.99
C ARG A 64 -7.92 -6.07 6.93
N ILE A 65 -7.71 -5.24 5.92
CA ILE A 65 -6.53 -4.40 5.82
C ILE A 65 -6.93 -2.94 6.08
N TYR A 66 -6.22 -2.30 6.99
CA TYR A 66 -6.34 -0.87 7.26
C TYR A 66 -5.15 -0.16 6.62
N ALA A 67 -5.42 0.84 5.79
CA ALA A 67 -4.39 1.71 5.22
C ALA A 67 -4.32 3.00 6.05
N LEU A 68 -3.13 3.34 6.53
CA LEU A 68 -2.90 4.57 7.29
C LEU A 68 -1.71 5.32 6.70
N ASP A 69 -1.92 6.60 6.44
CA ASP A 69 -0.83 7.51 6.06
C ASP A 69 -1.12 8.91 6.62
N ILE A 70 -0.06 9.66 6.91
CA ILE A 70 -0.17 11.07 7.34
C ILE A 70 -0.55 11.98 6.16
N ARG A 71 -0.26 11.56 4.93
CA ARG A 71 -0.57 12.32 3.71
C ARG A 71 -1.94 11.94 3.19
N GLN A 72 -2.85 12.91 3.13
CA GLN A 72 -4.18 12.70 2.58
C GLN A 72 -4.16 12.26 1.11
N THR A 73 -3.19 12.74 0.31
CA THR A 73 -3.02 12.35 -1.10
C THR A 73 -2.67 10.87 -1.27
N ALA A 74 -1.99 10.25 -0.30
CA ALA A 74 -1.70 8.82 -0.30
C ALA A 74 -3.01 8.02 -0.23
N LEU A 75 -3.87 8.36 0.74
CA LEU A 75 -5.17 7.70 0.96
C LEU A 75 -6.15 7.83 -0.20
N THR A 76 -6.05 8.89 -1.02
CA THR A 76 -6.87 9.04 -2.24
C THR A 76 -6.37 8.23 -3.44
N MET A 77 -5.21 7.59 -3.35
CA MET A 77 -4.57 6.86 -4.45
C MET A 77 -4.44 5.35 -4.22
N VAL A 78 -4.72 4.89 -2.99
CA VAL A 78 -4.80 3.47 -2.61
C VAL A 78 -5.90 2.77 -3.39
#